data_AF-A0A832K0U2-F1
#
_entry.id   AF-A0A832K0U2-F1
#
_cell.length_a   1.000
_cell.length_b   1.000
_cell.length_c   1.000
_cell.angle_alpha   90.00
_cell.angle_beta   90.00
_cell.angle_gamma   90.00
#
_symmetry.space_group_name_H-M   'P 1'
#
loop_
_entity.id
_entity.type
_entity.pdbx_description
1 polymer ?
#
loop_
_entity_poly.entity_id
_entity_poly.type
_entity_poly.pdbx_seq_one_letter_code
_entity_poly.pdbx_strand_id
1 'polypeptide(L)'
;EVVTSASREIMKKTRLVVEREGFKVIHAIVDSVFVAGVKTPDECLVLRDKIEEETGFKAKVEAHYVWLYIPKSFNSNESVANKYYGLLSDNTWKIKGILAVRGDTPLLVKRAQLEALEKLFEARTPSELIVKITETKTILDKYMGLLKSRIIDLRELVISRSSRVRGEYSRPPLYVRVAQAPYRLIYVQGKLTPLWENMLVEYDVDKYLELLEKAWRELPEISEVDKNTCC
;
A
#
# COMPACT_ATOMS: atom_id res chain seq x y z
N GLU A 1 13.79 -14.50 21.37
CA GLU A 1 13.29 -15.76 20.78
C GLU A 1 11.99 -16.28 21.42
N VAL A 2 11.84 -16.23 22.74
CA VAL A 2 10.59 -16.68 23.43
C VAL A 2 9.34 -15.89 23.02
N VAL A 3 9.47 -14.57 22.84
CA VAL A 3 8.35 -13.71 22.37
C VAL A 3 7.88 -14.12 20.97
N THR A 4 8.82 -14.42 20.07
CA THR A 4 8.51 -14.84 18.69
C THR A 4 7.92 -16.24 18.59
N SER A 5 8.27 -17.16 19.50
CA SER A 5 7.67 -18.50 19.53
C SER A 5 6.24 -18.47 20.05
N ALA A 6 5.99 -17.72 21.13
CA ALA A 6 4.64 -17.53 21.68
C ALA A 6 3.69 -16.90 20.64
N SER A 7 4.12 -15.82 19.97
CA SER A 7 3.29 -15.19 18.91
C SER A 7 2.97 -16.16 17.76
N ARG A 8 3.93 -17.00 17.34
CA ARG A 8 3.69 -18.00 16.29
C ARG A 8 2.68 -19.06 16.73
N GLU A 9 2.74 -19.50 17.98
CA GLU A 9 1.79 -20.48 18.50
C GLU A 9 0.37 -19.90 18.59
N ILE A 10 0.23 -18.66 19.07
CA ILE A 10 -1.06 -17.95 19.11
C ILE A 10 -1.62 -17.80 17.69
N MET A 11 -0.79 -17.42 16.71
CA MET A 11 -1.24 -17.31 15.32
C MET A 11 -1.64 -18.66 14.71
N LYS A 12 -0.94 -19.74 15.06
CA LYS A 12 -1.32 -21.09 14.64
C LYS A 12 -2.69 -21.49 15.21
N LYS A 13 -2.92 -21.27 16.51
CA LYS A 13 -4.22 -21.53 17.15
C LYS A 13 -5.34 -20.68 16.55
N THR A 14 -5.08 -19.39 16.37
CA THR A 14 -6.01 -18.44 15.73
C THR A 14 -6.46 -18.96 14.37
N ARG A 15 -5.50 -19.37 13.52
CA ARG A 15 -5.80 -19.92 12.20
C ARG A 15 -6.71 -21.16 12.27
N LEU A 16 -6.43 -22.09 13.20
CA LEU A 16 -7.25 -23.30 13.37
C LEU A 16 -8.68 -22.97 13.78
N VAL A 17 -8.88 -21.98 14.67
CA VAL A 17 -10.22 -21.52 15.04
C VAL A 17 -10.95 -20.95 13.83
N VAL A 18 -10.31 -20.05 13.08
CA VAL A 18 -10.90 -19.44 11.88
C VAL A 18 -11.34 -20.50 10.86
N GLU A 19 -10.47 -21.48 10.59
CA GLU A 19 -10.77 -22.57 9.64
C GLU A 19 -11.87 -23.51 10.17
N ARG A 20 -11.90 -23.82 11.48
CA ARG A 20 -12.96 -24.62 12.13
C ARG A 20 -14.34 -23.96 12.03
N GLU A 21 -14.37 -22.64 12.06
CA GLU A 21 -15.59 -21.83 11.92
C GLU A 21 -16.03 -21.64 10.46
N GLY A 22 -15.34 -22.27 9.49
CA GLY A 22 -15.69 -22.22 8.07
C GLY A 22 -15.21 -20.97 7.34
N PHE A 23 -14.38 -20.14 7.99
CA PHE A 23 -13.79 -18.95 7.39
C PHE A 23 -12.37 -19.23 6.86
N LYS A 24 -11.82 -18.27 6.10
CA LYS A 24 -10.48 -18.39 5.51
C LYS A 24 -9.55 -17.29 6.00
N VAL A 25 -8.38 -17.65 6.53
CA VAL A 25 -7.30 -16.69 6.75
C VAL A 25 -6.64 -16.37 5.41
N ILE A 26 -6.74 -15.12 4.94
CA ILE A 26 -6.16 -14.67 3.66
C ILE A 26 -4.80 -13.99 3.83
N HIS A 27 -4.52 -13.44 5.01
CA HIS A 27 -3.24 -12.80 5.31
C HIS A 27 -3.00 -12.73 6.81
N ALA A 28 -1.73 -12.63 7.22
CA ALA A 28 -1.33 -12.46 8.61
C ALA A 28 -0.10 -11.55 8.69
N ILE A 29 -0.12 -10.59 9.61
CA ILE A 29 0.93 -9.59 9.81
C ILE A 29 1.23 -9.52 11.31
N VAL A 30 2.38 -10.03 11.75
CA VAL A 30 2.89 -9.98 13.14
C VAL A 30 1.90 -10.53 14.18
N ASP A 31 0.91 -9.73 14.58
CA ASP A 31 -0.12 -9.97 15.59
C ASP A 31 -1.56 -9.87 15.04
N SER A 32 -1.72 -9.66 13.73
CA SER A 32 -2.99 -9.40 13.07
C SER A 32 -3.29 -10.44 11.99
N VAL A 33 -4.55 -10.84 11.84
CA VAL A 33 -5.01 -11.74 10.78
C VAL A 33 -6.15 -11.11 9.98
N PHE A 34 -6.15 -11.35 8.67
CA PHE A 34 -7.24 -10.99 7.77
C PHE A 34 -8.04 -12.25 7.45
N VAL A 35 -9.35 -12.17 7.66
CA VAL A 35 -10.28 -13.29 7.51
C VAL A 35 -11.28 -12.95 6.42
N ALA A 36 -11.50 -13.88 5.49
CA ALA A 36 -12.50 -13.79 4.43
C ALA A 36 -13.70 -14.70 4.71
N GLY A 37 -14.85 -14.36 4.11
CA GLY A 37 -16.12 -15.07 4.28
C GLY A 37 -16.96 -14.60 5.46
N VAL A 38 -16.50 -13.60 6.22
CA VAL A 38 -17.27 -12.95 7.30
C VAL A 38 -18.19 -11.92 6.68
N LYS A 39 -19.51 -12.09 6.83
CA LYS A 39 -20.51 -11.29 6.12
C LYS A 39 -20.97 -10.06 6.90
N THR A 40 -20.90 -10.13 8.22
CA THR A 40 -21.42 -9.08 9.10
C THR A 40 -20.40 -8.68 10.18
N PRO A 41 -20.45 -7.43 10.67
CA PRO A 41 -19.65 -7.01 11.82
C PRO A 41 -19.89 -7.86 13.07
N ASP A 42 -21.11 -8.37 13.27
CA ASP A 42 -21.44 -9.22 14.43
C ASP A 42 -20.74 -10.58 14.35
N GLU A 43 -20.62 -11.17 13.15
CA GLU A 43 -19.82 -12.38 12.93
C GLU A 43 -18.33 -12.14 13.28
N CYS A 44 -17.79 -10.93 13.09
CA CYS A 44 -16.44 -10.60 13.55
C CYS A 44 -16.32 -10.69 15.08
N LEU A 45 -17.33 -10.23 15.83
CA LEU A 45 -17.33 -10.26 17.29
C LEU A 45 -17.42 -11.70 17.80
N VAL A 46 -18.30 -12.51 17.21
CA VAL A 46 -18.41 -13.94 17.53
C VAL A 46 -17.09 -14.68 17.26
N LEU A 47 -16.46 -14.43 16.10
CA LEU A 47 -15.18 -15.04 15.76
C LEU A 47 -14.06 -14.58 16.71
N ARG A 48 -14.02 -13.29 17.07
CA ARG A 48 -13.10 -12.75 18.08
C ARG A 48 -13.25 -13.53 19.39
N ASP A 49 -14.46 -13.67 19.92
CA ASP A 49 -14.70 -14.30 21.23
C ASP A 49 -14.21 -15.75 21.25
N LYS A 50 -14.45 -16.50 20.16
CA LYS A 50 -13.94 -17.87 20.00
C LYS A 50 -12.41 -17.93 19.93
N ILE A 51 -11.78 -16.95 19.28
CA ILE A 51 -10.32 -16.84 19.25
C ILE A 51 -9.79 -16.54 20.65
N GLU A 52 -10.41 -15.62 21.40
CA GLU A 52 -10.00 -15.30 22.77
C GLU A 52 -10.13 -16.51 23.71
N GLU A 53 -11.24 -17.27 23.60
CA GLU A 53 -11.48 -18.48 24.40
C GLU A 53 -10.42 -19.56 24.15
N GLU A 54 -10.09 -19.84 22.88
CA GLU A 54 -9.14 -20.90 22.52
C GLU A 54 -7.67 -20.50 22.75
N THR A 55 -7.35 -19.22 22.53
CA THR A 55 -5.96 -18.74 22.65
C THR A 55 -5.62 -18.29 24.06
N GLY A 56 -6.60 -17.83 24.84
CA GLY A 56 -6.39 -17.16 26.12
C GLY A 56 -5.86 -15.73 26.01
N PHE A 57 -5.79 -15.16 24.80
CA PHE A 57 -5.29 -13.81 24.54
C PHE A 57 -6.40 -12.89 24.06
N LYS A 58 -6.37 -11.64 24.53
CA LYS A 58 -7.30 -10.61 24.06
C LYS A 58 -7.05 -10.28 22.58
N ALA A 59 -8.13 -10.21 21.83
CA ALA A 59 -8.16 -9.84 20.43
C ALA A 59 -9.08 -8.62 20.23
N LYS A 60 -8.88 -7.91 19.12
CA LYS A 60 -9.72 -6.77 18.75
C LYS A 60 -10.11 -6.88 17.29
N VAL A 61 -11.39 -6.65 17.00
CA VAL A 61 -11.85 -6.41 15.62
C VAL A 61 -11.36 -5.02 15.23
N GLU A 62 -10.35 -4.96 14.36
CA GLU A 62 -9.80 -3.67 13.90
C GLU A 62 -10.70 -3.00 12.85
N ALA A 63 -11.24 -3.77 11.92
CA ALA A 63 -12.13 -3.30 10.87
C ALA A 63 -12.89 -4.46 10.20
N HIS A 64 -14.08 -4.16 9.68
CA HIS A 64 -14.84 -5.07 8.81
C HIS A 64 -14.90 -4.48 7.39
N TYR A 65 -14.34 -5.23 6.42
CA TYR A 65 -14.16 -4.79 5.04
C TYR A 65 -15.28 -5.31 4.14
N VAL A 66 -15.77 -4.48 3.22
CA VAL A 66 -16.57 -4.91 2.07
C VAL A 66 -15.69 -5.68 1.09
N TRP A 67 -14.48 -5.18 0.87
CA TRP A 67 -13.42 -5.88 0.14
C TRP A 67 -12.05 -5.37 0.58
N LEU A 68 -11.03 -6.21 0.41
CA LEU A 68 -9.64 -5.92 0.70
C LEU A 68 -8.78 -6.38 -0.48
N TYR A 69 -7.81 -5.56 -0.85
CA TYR A 69 -6.76 -5.94 -1.80
C TYR A 69 -5.38 -5.85 -1.16
N ILE A 70 -4.56 -6.86 -1.45
CA ILE A 70 -3.17 -6.98 -1.00
C ILE A 70 -2.29 -7.03 -2.24
N PRO A 71 -1.56 -5.95 -2.56
CA PRO A 71 -0.67 -5.93 -3.72
C PRO A 71 0.42 -7.00 -3.61
N LYS A 72 0.78 -7.60 -4.75
CA LYS A 72 1.89 -8.56 -4.83
C LYS A 72 3.23 -7.86 -4.54
N SER A 73 4.17 -8.58 -3.91
CA SER A 73 5.53 -8.08 -3.70
C SER A 73 6.32 -8.12 -5.01
N PHE A 74 7.07 -7.06 -5.30
CA PHE A 74 7.91 -6.97 -6.50
C PHE A 74 9.17 -7.85 -6.43
N ASN A 75 9.63 -8.25 -5.23
CA ASN A 75 10.96 -8.85 -5.02
C ASN A 75 10.98 -10.15 -4.19
N SER A 76 9.84 -10.79 -3.93
CA SER A 76 9.80 -12.07 -3.20
C SER A 76 8.42 -12.71 -3.32
N ASN A 77 8.34 -14.05 -3.28
CA ASN A 77 7.11 -14.80 -3.04
C ASN A 77 6.48 -14.51 -1.65
N GLU A 78 7.14 -13.69 -0.85
CA GLU A 78 6.62 -13.16 0.41
C GLU A 78 5.95 -11.81 0.12
N SER A 79 4.64 -11.75 0.34
CA SER A 79 3.89 -10.50 0.43
C SER A 79 4.65 -9.53 1.34
N VAL A 80 4.86 -8.29 0.89
CA VAL A 80 5.34 -7.24 1.80
C VAL A 80 4.23 -7.12 2.83
N ALA A 81 4.45 -7.69 4.01
CA ALA A 81 3.46 -7.89 5.05
C ALA A 81 2.84 -6.59 5.60
N ASN A 82 3.00 -5.44 4.93
CA ASN A 82 2.53 -4.13 5.38
C ASN A 82 1.82 -3.33 4.27
N LYS A 83 1.49 -3.94 3.13
CA LYS A 83 0.76 -3.27 2.04
C LYS A 83 -0.63 -3.86 1.87
N TYR A 84 -1.65 -3.03 2.04
CA TYR A 84 -3.03 -3.39 1.74
C TYR A 84 -3.89 -2.13 1.65
N TYR A 85 -5.04 -2.27 1.00
CA TYR A 85 -6.10 -1.28 1.10
C TYR A 85 -7.46 -1.92 0.88
N GLY A 86 -8.53 -1.27 1.33
CA GLY A 86 -9.88 -1.83 1.21
C GLY A 86 -10.97 -0.86 1.62
N LEU A 87 -12.18 -1.15 1.13
CA LEU A 87 -13.41 -0.46 1.48
C LEU A 87 -13.96 -1.07 2.78
N LEU A 88 -14.27 -0.23 3.75
CA LEU A 88 -14.88 -0.64 5.02
C LEU A 88 -16.41 -0.63 4.91
N SER A 89 -17.05 -1.43 5.77
CA SER A 89 -18.52 -1.49 5.86
C SER A 89 -19.18 -0.17 6.27
N ASP A 90 -18.45 0.75 6.89
CA ASP A 90 -18.89 2.10 7.26
C ASP A 90 -18.72 3.14 6.12
N ASN A 91 -18.41 2.70 4.89
CA ASN A 91 -18.10 3.53 3.72
C ASN A 91 -16.79 4.32 3.81
N THR A 92 -15.97 4.11 4.83
CA THR A 92 -14.61 4.64 4.84
C THR A 92 -13.64 3.66 4.18
N TRP A 93 -12.40 4.07 3.99
CA TRP A 93 -11.39 3.31 3.27
C TRP A 93 -10.11 3.32 4.09
N LYS A 94 -9.37 2.22 4.00
CA LYS A 94 -8.10 2.06 4.69
C LYS A 94 -7.01 1.80 3.68
N ILE A 95 -5.90 2.52 3.80
CA ILE A 95 -4.72 2.38 2.94
C ILE A 95 -3.47 2.25 3.80
N LYS A 96 -2.66 1.23 3.53
CA LYS A 96 -1.39 0.98 4.22
C LYS A 96 -0.29 0.64 3.22
N GLY A 97 0.87 1.29 3.40
CA GLY A 97 2.16 0.87 2.83
C GLY A 97 2.39 1.07 1.33
N ILE A 98 1.35 1.34 0.54
CA ILE A 98 1.47 1.66 -0.90
C ILE A 98 2.00 3.08 -1.13
N LEU A 99 2.44 3.38 -2.35
CA LEU A 99 3.11 4.64 -2.70
C LEU A 99 2.28 5.89 -2.32
N ALA A 100 0.95 5.83 -2.45
CA ALA A 100 0.00 6.90 -2.13
C ALA A 100 0.18 7.48 -0.71
N VAL A 101 0.53 6.64 0.26
CA VAL A 101 0.64 7.03 1.68
C VAL A 101 2.09 7.09 2.19
N ARG A 102 3.07 6.88 1.30
CA ARG A 102 4.49 6.89 1.67
C ARG A 102 5.08 8.29 1.68
N GLY A 103 5.80 8.66 2.75
CA GLY A 103 6.44 9.98 2.86
C GLY A 103 7.46 10.28 1.77
N ASP A 104 8.10 9.25 1.21
CA ASP A 104 9.15 9.35 0.19
C ASP A 104 8.64 9.23 -1.25
N THR A 105 7.34 9.40 -1.47
CA THR A 105 6.73 9.38 -2.81
C THR A 105 6.38 10.81 -3.27
N PRO A 106 6.67 11.20 -4.53
CA PRO A 106 6.29 12.52 -5.07
C PRO A 106 4.78 12.76 -5.01
N LEU A 107 4.37 14.01 -4.81
CA LEU A 107 2.95 14.40 -4.74
C LEU A 107 2.18 14.03 -6.01
N LEU A 108 2.80 14.19 -7.19
CA LEU A 108 2.18 13.79 -8.45
C LEU A 108 1.81 12.30 -8.48
N VAL A 109 2.72 11.44 -8.05
CA VAL A 109 2.51 9.99 -8.02
C VAL A 109 1.46 9.62 -6.97
N LYS A 110 1.50 10.27 -5.81
CA LYS A 110 0.48 10.08 -4.76
C LYS A 110 -0.91 10.44 -5.26
N ARG A 111 -1.06 11.61 -5.87
CA ARG A 111 -2.36 12.10 -6.37
C ARG A 111 -2.89 11.17 -7.46
N ALA A 112 -2.02 10.75 -8.38
CA ALA A 112 -2.39 9.82 -9.44
C ALA A 112 -2.93 8.49 -8.88
N GLN A 113 -2.20 7.89 -7.93
CA GLN A 113 -2.64 6.62 -7.33
C GLN A 113 -3.87 6.80 -6.44
N LEU A 114 -4.00 7.90 -5.69
CA LEU A 114 -5.18 8.20 -4.88
C LEU A 114 -6.43 8.41 -5.74
N GLU A 115 -6.34 9.17 -6.84
CA GLU A 115 -7.46 9.37 -7.78
C GLU A 115 -7.92 8.03 -8.37
N ALA A 116 -6.98 7.14 -8.68
CA ALA A 116 -7.31 5.78 -9.11
C ALA A 116 -7.97 4.94 -8.01
N LEU A 117 -7.47 5.02 -6.77
CA LEU A 117 -8.04 4.30 -5.62
C LEU A 117 -9.44 4.79 -5.26
N GLU A 118 -9.68 6.10 -5.29
CA GLU A 118 -11.01 6.71 -5.12
C GLU A 118 -12.00 6.09 -6.11
N LYS A 119 -11.55 5.87 -7.36
CA LYS A 119 -12.38 5.20 -8.37
C LYS A 119 -12.69 3.76 -8.01
N LEU A 120 -11.71 3.02 -7.50
CA LEU A 120 -11.90 1.63 -7.06
C LEU A 120 -12.84 1.52 -5.84
N PHE A 121 -12.79 2.47 -4.90
CA PHE A 121 -13.65 2.49 -3.71
C PHE A 121 -15.13 2.76 -4.00
N GLU A 122 -15.47 3.19 -5.23
CA GLU A 122 -16.86 3.23 -5.69
C GLU A 122 -17.48 1.82 -5.86
N ALA A 123 -16.66 0.77 -6.00
CA ALA A 123 -17.14 -0.60 -6.20
C ALA A 123 -17.45 -1.31 -4.89
N ARG A 124 -18.59 -2.02 -4.85
CA ARG A 124 -19.03 -2.92 -3.77
C ARG A 124 -19.15 -4.37 -4.22
N THR A 125 -19.12 -4.62 -5.53
CA THR A 125 -19.15 -5.97 -6.10
C THR A 125 -17.94 -6.24 -6.99
N PRO A 126 -17.55 -7.51 -7.21
CA PRO A 126 -16.51 -7.87 -8.16
C PRO A 126 -16.75 -7.31 -9.57
N SER A 127 -17.99 -7.37 -10.06
CA SER A 127 -18.37 -6.83 -11.38
C SER A 127 -18.18 -5.32 -11.47
N GLU A 128 -18.57 -4.57 -10.43
CA GLU A 128 -18.30 -3.13 -10.35
C GLU A 128 -16.80 -2.85 -10.31
N LEU A 129 -16.04 -3.63 -9.54
CA LEU A 129 -14.60 -3.45 -9.41
C LEU A 129 -13.89 -3.61 -10.76
N ILE A 130 -14.30 -4.56 -11.61
CA ILE A 130 -13.78 -4.73 -12.98
C ILE A 130 -14.00 -3.47 -13.82
N VAL A 131 -15.19 -2.86 -13.72
CA VAL A 131 -15.49 -1.59 -14.40
C VAL A 131 -14.57 -0.49 -13.88
N LYS A 132 -14.43 -0.36 -12.56
CA LYS A 132 -13.57 0.66 -11.93
C LYS A 132 -12.10 0.52 -12.29
N ILE A 133 -11.58 -0.71 -12.33
CA ILE A 133 -10.21 -1.00 -12.78
C ILE A 133 -9.98 -0.45 -14.20
N THR A 134 -10.94 -0.64 -15.10
CA THR A 134 -10.83 -0.13 -16.48
C THR A 134 -10.82 1.39 -16.52
N GLU A 135 -11.66 2.03 -15.71
CA GLU A 135 -11.71 3.50 -15.60
C GLU A 135 -10.39 4.10 -15.09
N THR A 136 -9.65 3.40 -14.22
CA THR A 136 -8.33 3.86 -13.72
C THR A 136 -7.27 4.05 -14.81
N LYS A 137 -7.41 3.41 -15.97
CA LYS A 137 -6.45 3.56 -17.08
C LYS A 137 -6.43 4.99 -17.63
N THR A 138 -7.59 5.63 -17.71
CA THR A 138 -7.70 7.01 -18.18
C THR A 138 -6.99 7.99 -17.24
N ILE A 139 -6.99 7.69 -15.93
CA ILE A 139 -6.26 8.43 -14.91
C ILE A 139 -4.75 8.26 -15.13
N LEU A 140 -4.26 7.03 -15.39
CA LEU A 140 -2.84 6.81 -15.70
C LEU A 140 -2.38 7.65 -16.89
N ASP A 141 -3.12 7.57 -17.99
CA ASP A 141 -2.79 8.24 -19.24
C ASP A 141 -2.73 9.76 -19.07
N LYS A 142 -3.66 10.32 -18.29
CA LYS A 142 -3.66 11.75 -17.89
C LYS A 142 -2.35 12.13 -17.20
N TYR A 143 -1.92 11.40 -16.17
CA TYR A 143 -0.69 11.74 -15.42
C TYR A 143 0.59 11.47 -16.22
N MET A 144 0.61 10.42 -17.06
CA MET A 144 1.69 10.19 -18.02
C MET A 144 1.81 11.35 -19.02
N GLY A 145 0.67 11.86 -19.51
CA GLY A 145 0.62 13.02 -20.40
C GLY A 145 1.17 14.29 -19.76
N LEU A 146 0.80 14.57 -18.51
CA LEU A 146 1.34 15.70 -17.74
C LEU A 146 2.86 15.61 -17.59
N LEU A 147 3.39 14.43 -17.26
CA LEU A 147 4.85 14.23 -17.13
C LEU A 147 5.58 14.49 -18.45
N LYS A 148 5.03 13.99 -19.56
CA LYS A 148 5.60 14.16 -20.90
C LYS A 148 5.52 15.60 -21.42
N SER A 149 4.46 16.34 -21.06
CA SER A 149 4.32 17.75 -21.48
C SER A 149 5.28 18.70 -20.76
N ARG A 150 5.84 18.27 -19.62
CA ARG A 150 6.69 19.08 -18.74
C ARG A 150 6.03 20.34 -18.16
N ILE A 151 4.70 20.41 -18.23
CA ILE A 151 3.91 21.51 -17.65
C ILE A 151 3.48 21.10 -16.24
N ILE A 152 4.45 20.82 -15.37
CA ILE A 152 4.24 20.46 -13.97
C ILE A 152 5.17 21.28 -13.09
N ASP A 153 4.65 21.75 -11.97
CA ASP A 153 5.45 22.38 -10.93
C ASP A 153 6.47 21.39 -10.35
N LEU A 154 7.76 21.74 -10.32
CA LEU A 154 8.81 20.90 -9.75
C LEU A 154 8.50 20.45 -8.31
N ARG A 155 7.73 21.24 -7.55
CA ARG A 155 7.27 20.90 -6.19
C ARG A 155 6.42 19.62 -6.14
N GLU A 156 5.70 19.30 -7.21
CA GLU A 156 4.91 18.06 -7.34
C GLU A 156 5.80 16.81 -7.50
N LEU A 157 7.06 17.01 -7.93
CA LEU A 157 8.03 15.95 -8.23
C LEU A 157 9.04 15.72 -7.09
N VAL A 158 8.92 16.47 -5.99
CA VAL A 158 9.84 16.39 -4.85
C VAL A 158 9.65 15.08 -4.07
N ILE A 159 10.77 14.40 -3.85
CA ILE A 159 10.90 13.25 -2.97
C ILE A 159 11.48 13.71 -1.64
N SER A 160 10.70 13.53 -0.57
CA SER A 160 11.11 13.94 0.78
C SER A 160 11.76 12.77 1.53
N ARG A 161 12.90 13.02 2.19
CA ARG A 161 13.54 12.04 3.09
C ARG A 161 13.94 12.69 4.41
N SER A 162 13.35 12.21 5.50
CA SER A 162 13.48 12.79 6.85
C SER A 162 14.59 12.18 7.71
N SER A 163 15.15 11.03 7.32
CA SER A 163 16.13 10.35 8.16
C SER A 163 17.47 11.08 8.18
N ARG A 164 17.84 11.57 9.38
CA ARG A 164 19.24 11.51 9.82
C ARG A 164 19.61 10.03 9.79
N VAL A 165 20.50 9.68 8.88
CA VAL A 165 21.03 8.35 8.65
C VAL A 165 21.32 7.64 9.99
N ARG A 166 20.57 6.58 10.34
CA ARG A 166 20.77 5.79 11.58
C ARG A 166 21.88 4.73 11.48
N GLY A 167 22.80 4.87 10.52
CA GLY A 167 23.96 3.99 10.35
C GLY A 167 24.79 4.44 9.16
N GLU A 168 26.10 4.62 9.36
CA GLU A 168 27.02 5.11 8.33
C GLU A 168 26.83 4.36 7.00
N TYR A 169 26.52 5.08 5.93
CA TYR A 169 26.52 4.48 4.61
C TYR A 169 27.94 4.03 4.27
N SER A 170 28.13 2.75 3.94
CA SER A 170 29.42 2.29 3.37
C SER A 170 29.76 3.06 2.07
N ARG A 171 28.75 3.45 1.29
CA ARG A 171 28.86 4.37 0.14
C ARG A 171 27.67 5.33 0.12
N PRO A 172 27.77 6.54 0.70
CA PRO A 172 26.65 7.47 0.77
C PRO A 172 26.24 7.96 -0.63
N PRO A 173 24.92 8.03 -0.92
CA PRO A 173 24.41 8.70 -2.12
C PRO A 173 24.89 10.15 -2.20
N LEU A 174 24.97 10.71 -3.42
CA LEU A 174 25.47 12.07 -3.64
C LEU A 174 24.76 13.11 -2.76
N TYR A 175 23.43 13.09 -2.68
CA TYR A 175 22.66 14.04 -1.88
C TYR A 175 22.99 14.01 -0.37
N VAL A 176 23.45 12.88 0.16
CA VAL A 176 23.90 12.76 1.56
C VAL A 176 25.26 13.42 1.77
N ARG A 177 26.10 13.42 0.73
CA ARG A 177 27.44 14.04 0.77
C ARG A 177 27.39 15.56 0.61
N VAL A 178 26.36 16.09 -0.04
CA VAL A 178 26.30 17.50 -0.45
C VAL A 178 25.20 18.32 0.24
N ALA A 179 24.36 17.69 1.07
CA ALA A 179 23.28 18.36 1.80
C ALA A 179 23.03 17.71 3.16
N GLN A 180 22.21 18.35 4.01
CA GLN A 180 21.76 17.80 5.29
C GLN A 180 20.26 17.54 5.30
N ALA A 181 19.82 16.54 6.07
CA ALA A 181 18.40 16.23 6.24
C ALA A 181 17.65 17.36 6.96
N PRO A 182 16.35 17.60 6.65
CA PRO A 182 15.51 16.85 5.72
C PRO A 182 15.83 17.14 4.26
N TYR A 183 15.88 16.08 3.43
CA TYR A 183 16.18 16.21 2.01
C TYR A 183 14.92 16.44 1.20
N ARG A 184 14.99 17.40 0.26
CA ARG A 184 14.04 17.59 -0.84
C ARG A 184 14.77 17.24 -2.12
N LEU A 185 14.38 16.15 -2.76
CA LEU A 185 15.13 15.55 -3.87
C LEU A 185 14.31 15.53 -5.15
N ILE A 186 14.98 15.66 -6.29
CA ILE A 186 14.40 15.52 -7.63
C ILE A 186 15.32 14.66 -8.50
N TYR A 187 14.77 13.90 -9.44
CA TYR A 187 15.58 13.12 -10.38
C TYR A 187 16.14 14.02 -11.48
N VAL A 188 17.46 14.08 -11.58
CA VAL A 188 18.21 14.80 -12.63
C VAL A 188 19.39 13.92 -13.04
N GLN A 189 19.56 13.70 -14.35
CA GLN A 189 20.65 12.88 -14.92
C GLN A 189 20.75 11.48 -14.30
N GLY A 190 19.59 10.87 -14.04
CA GLY A 190 19.42 9.54 -13.46
C GLY A 190 19.64 9.48 -11.94
N LYS A 191 19.82 10.60 -11.25
CA LYS A 191 20.20 10.65 -9.83
C LYS A 191 19.27 11.53 -9.01
N LEU A 192 19.05 11.15 -7.76
CA LEU A 192 18.39 12.01 -6.77
C LEU A 192 19.32 13.16 -6.38
N THR A 193 18.90 14.37 -6.71
CA THR A 193 19.65 15.61 -6.52
C THR A 193 18.86 16.53 -5.57
N PRO A 194 19.52 17.19 -4.60
CA PRO A 194 18.86 18.20 -3.77
C PRO A 194 18.24 19.31 -4.61
N LEU A 195 16.98 19.62 -4.35
CA LEU A 195 16.27 20.76 -4.95
C LEU A 195 16.47 21.99 -4.05
N TRP A 196 17.16 22.99 -4.59
CA TRP A 196 17.38 24.30 -3.96
C TRP A 196 16.30 25.30 -4.38
N GLU A 197 16.13 26.38 -3.62
CA GLU A 197 15.23 27.46 -4.00
C GLU A 197 15.66 28.09 -5.33
N ASN A 198 14.70 28.37 -6.22
CA ASN A 198 14.90 28.96 -7.55
C ASN A 198 15.78 28.15 -8.51
N MET A 199 15.99 26.86 -8.25
CA MET A 199 16.75 25.99 -9.13
C MET A 199 15.95 25.70 -10.42
N LEU A 200 16.47 26.12 -11.57
CA LEU A 200 15.99 25.67 -12.87
C LEU A 200 16.68 24.35 -13.21
N VAL A 201 15.94 23.26 -13.18
CA VAL A 201 16.43 21.93 -13.54
C VAL A 201 15.55 21.28 -14.58
N GLU A 202 16.20 20.61 -15.52
CA GLU A 202 15.54 19.64 -16.36
C GLU A 202 15.48 18.31 -15.60
N TYR A 203 14.28 17.91 -15.18
CA TYR A 203 14.08 16.66 -14.45
C TYR A 203 13.94 15.46 -15.40
N ASP A 204 14.26 14.28 -14.90
CA ASP A 204 14.21 13.02 -15.66
C ASP A 204 12.77 12.50 -15.75
N VAL A 205 12.05 12.86 -16.82
CA VAL A 205 10.66 12.41 -17.05
C VAL A 205 10.51 10.89 -16.89
N ASP A 206 11.44 10.11 -17.46
CA ASP A 206 11.39 8.65 -17.44
C ASP A 206 11.43 8.08 -16.01
N LYS A 207 12.17 8.70 -15.09
CA LYS A 207 12.22 8.25 -13.69
C LYS A 207 10.89 8.43 -12.98
N TYR A 208 10.14 9.46 -13.33
CA TYR A 208 8.80 9.69 -12.79
C TYR A 208 7.75 8.79 -13.45
N LEU A 209 7.89 8.50 -14.74
CA LEU A 209 7.08 7.49 -15.42
C LEU A 209 7.27 6.11 -14.79
N GLU A 210 8.51 5.69 -14.52
CA GLU A 210 8.81 4.45 -13.78
C GLU A 210 8.13 4.41 -12.39
N LEU A 211 8.09 5.54 -11.68
CA LEU A 211 7.41 5.62 -10.37
C LEU A 211 5.89 5.50 -10.51
N LEU A 212 5.32 6.12 -11.55
CA LEU A 212 3.89 6.05 -11.83
C LEU A 212 3.48 4.62 -12.20
N GLU A 213 4.26 3.94 -13.05
CA GLU A 213 4.05 2.52 -13.36
C GLU A 213 4.14 1.63 -12.11
N LYS A 214 5.11 1.90 -11.22
CA LYS A 214 5.20 1.17 -9.94
C LYS A 214 3.96 1.37 -9.09
N ALA A 215 3.38 2.56 -9.07
CA ALA A 215 2.12 2.83 -8.36
C ALA A 215 0.94 2.09 -8.98
N TRP A 216 0.88 2.00 -10.32
CA TRP A 216 -0.18 1.28 -11.02
C TRP A 216 -0.11 -0.24 -10.84
N ARG A 217 1.09 -0.81 -10.72
CA ARG A 217 1.26 -2.23 -10.40
C ARG A 217 0.82 -2.59 -8.97
N GLU A 218 0.58 -1.61 -8.10
CA GLU A 218 -0.04 -1.84 -6.79
C GLU A 218 -1.58 -1.84 -6.85
N LEU A 219 -2.19 -1.57 -8.01
CA LEU A 219 -3.63 -1.66 -8.24
C LEU A 219 -4.05 -3.07 -8.68
N PRO A 220 -5.32 -3.47 -8.52
CA PRO A 220 -5.78 -4.79 -8.92
C PRO A 220 -5.88 -4.90 -10.44
N GLU A 221 -5.54 -6.08 -10.97
CA GLU A 221 -5.83 -6.42 -12.36
C GLU A 221 -7.17 -7.17 -12.48
N ILE A 222 -7.82 -7.07 -13.65
CA ILE A 222 -9.08 -7.79 -13.92
C ILE A 222 -8.91 -9.31 -13.68
N SER A 223 -7.76 -9.88 -14.02
CA SER A 223 -7.45 -11.31 -13.85
C SER A 223 -7.38 -11.75 -12.38
N GLU A 224 -7.25 -10.79 -11.45
CA GLU A 224 -7.15 -11.01 -10.01
C GLU A 224 -8.50 -10.87 -9.33
N VAL A 225 -9.51 -10.29 -9.99
CA VAL A 225 -10.77 -9.98 -9.33
C VAL A 225 -11.47 -11.24 -8.83
N ASP A 226 -11.47 -12.31 -9.63
CA ASP A 226 -12.08 -13.58 -9.26
C ASP A 226 -11.18 -14.47 -8.37
N LYS A 227 -9.87 -14.14 -8.28
CA LYS A 227 -8.88 -14.95 -7.55
C LYS A 227 -8.52 -14.39 -6.18
N ASN A 228 -8.56 -13.05 -6.04
CA ASN A 228 -8.02 -12.31 -4.92
C ASN A 228 -9.00 -11.31 -4.29
N THR A 229 -10.11 -10.93 -4.96
CA THR A 229 -11.18 -10.16 -4.31
C THR A 229 -12.09 -11.15 -3.61
N CYS A 230 -11.65 -11.60 -2.44
CA CYS A 230 -12.50 -12.42 -1.59
C CYS A 230 -13.57 -11.51 -0.97
N CYS A 231 -14.79 -11.58 -1.54
CA CYS A 231 -16.01 -11.27 -0.82
C CYS A 231 -16.11 -12.08 0.48
#